data_AF-A0A7Y3KUL8-F1
#
_entry.id   AF-A0A7Y3KUL8-F1
#
_cell.length_a   1.000
_cell.length_b   1.000
_cell.length_c   1.000
_cell.angle_alpha   90.00
_cell.angle_beta   90.00
_cell.angle_gamma   90.00
#
_symmetry.space_group_name_H-M   'P 1'
#
loop_
_entity.id
_entity.type
_entity.pdbx_description
1 polymer ?
#
loop_
_entity_poly.entity_id
_entity_poly.type
_entity_poly.pdbx_seq_one_letter_code
_entity_poly.pdbx_strand_id
1 'polypeptide(L)'
;MGFLTRLLIPRSVRRAVHPTRAVKRALTPTSVKRARRALHPLDNAAYGVARSLNTKKPQRKPSYRHGTCTMRHRSPEAAAKCRRA
;
A
#
# COMPACT_ATOMS: atom_id res chain seq x y z
N MET A 1 -6.50 8.47 -10.82
CA MET A 1 -7.93 8.31 -11.15
C MET A 1 -8.77 8.72 -9.94
N GLY A 2 -9.25 9.97 -9.92
CA GLY A 2 -10.05 10.54 -8.84
C GLY A 2 -11.45 9.93 -8.72
N PHE A 3 -12.19 10.32 -7.67
CA PHE A 3 -13.51 9.77 -7.35
C PHE A 3 -14.55 9.96 -8.47
N LEU A 4 -14.54 11.13 -9.12
CA LEU A 4 -15.46 11.46 -10.21
C LEU A 4 -15.26 10.57 -11.45
N THR A 5 -14.01 10.27 -11.82
CA THR A 5 -13.72 9.34 -12.92
C THR A 5 -14.08 7.89 -12.58
N ARG A 6 -14.25 7.57 -11.28
CA ARG A 6 -14.73 6.25 -10.82
C ARG A 6 -16.24 6.06 -11.01
N LEU A 7 -17.02 7.13 -10.87
CA LEU A 7 -18.48 7.15 -11.03
C LEU A 7 -18.89 7.13 -12.51
N LEU A 8 -18.31 8.02 -13.32
CA LEU A 8 -18.76 8.24 -14.71
C LEU A 8 -18.34 7.13 -15.67
N ILE A 9 -17.14 6.57 -15.49
CA ILE A 9 -16.62 5.56 -16.42
C ILE A 9 -17.04 4.16 -15.92
N PRO A 10 -17.65 3.30 -16.75
CA PRO A 10 -17.94 1.93 -16.35
C PRO A 10 -16.65 1.16 -15.99
N ARG A 11 -16.76 0.26 -15.01
CA ARG A 11 -15.63 -0.58 -14.58
C ARG A 11 -15.09 -1.48 -15.70
N SER A 12 -15.93 -1.85 -16.66
CA SER A 12 -15.58 -2.60 -17.88
C SER A 12 -14.64 -1.80 -18.78
N VAL A 13 -15.01 -0.56 -19.10
CA VAL A 13 -14.23 0.37 -19.94
C VAL A 13 -12.86 0.65 -19.30
N ARG A 14 -12.82 0.89 -17.98
CA ARG A 14 -11.54 1.05 -17.27
C ARG A 14 -10.63 -0.18 -17.33
N ARG A 15 -11.21 -1.38 -17.44
CA ARG A 15 -10.43 -2.62 -17.54
C ARG A 15 -9.93 -2.86 -18.97
N ALA A 16 -10.61 -2.32 -19.98
CA ALA A 16 -10.18 -2.40 -21.37
C ALA A 16 -8.83 -1.69 -21.61
N VAL A 17 -8.50 -0.68 -20.80
CA VAL A 17 -7.16 -0.04 -20.76
C VAL A 17 -6.03 -1.04 -20.49
N HIS A 18 -6.35 -2.21 -19.92
CA HIS A 18 -5.41 -3.31 -19.73
C HIS A 18 -5.90 -4.58 -20.44
N PRO A 19 -5.79 -4.63 -21.78
CA PRO A 19 -6.47 -5.64 -22.59
C PRO A 19 -5.99 -7.06 -22.24
N THR A 20 -4.69 -7.26 -22.03
CA THR A 20 -4.11 -8.54 -21.62
C THR A 20 -4.68 -9.04 -20.29
N ARG A 21 -4.90 -8.14 -19.33
CA ARG A 21 -5.49 -8.47 -18.02
C ARG A 21 -6.99 -8.70 -18.12
N ALA A 22 -7.68 -7.98 -18.98
CA ALA A 22 -9.10 -8.18 -19.24
C ALA A 22 -9.36 -9.56 -19.85
N VAL A 23 -8.59 -9.95 -20.88
CA VAL A 23 -8.68 -11.26 -21.53
C VAL A 23 -8.38 -12.39 -20.55
N LYS A 24 -7.25 -12.32 -19.82
CA LYS A 24 -6.92 -13.33 -18.78
C LYS A 24 -8.03 -13.46 -17.72
N ARG A 25 -8.70 -12.36 -17.38
CA ARG A 25 -9.81 -12.37 -16.43
C ARG A 25 -11.11 -12.92 -17.03
N ALA A 26 -11.37 -12.71 -18.31
CA ALA A 26 -12.52 -13.29 -18.99
C ALA A 26 -12.38 -14.82 -19.07
N LEU A 27 -11.20 -15.31 -19.46
CA LEU A 27 -10.89 -16.73 -19.62
C LEU A 27 -10.81 -17.50 -18.29
N THR A 28 -10.57 -16.83 -17.16
CA THR A 28 -10.45 -17.53 -15.87
C THR A 28 -11.83 -17.96 -15.33
N PRO A 29 -12.04 -19.25 -15.01
CA PRO A 29 -13.32 -19.72 -14.48
C PRO A 29 -13.69 -19.07 -13.14
N THR A 30 -14.99 -18.98 -12.85
CA THR A 30 -15.52 -18.41 -11.60
C THR A 30 -15.10 -19.18 -10.36
N SER A 31 -15.03 -20.52 -10.45
CA SER A 31 -14.52 -21.40 -9.39
C SER A 31 -13.08 -21.06 -9.02
N VAL A 32 -12.19 -20.93 -10.01
CA VAL A 32 -10.79 -20.55 -9.83
C VAL A 32 -10.68 -19.17 -9.19
N LYS A 33 -11.51 -18.20 -9.62
CA LYS A 33 -11.56 -16.86 -9.01
C LYS A 33 -11.99 -16.90 -7.54
N ARG A 34 -12.92 -17.78 -7.16
CA ARG A 34 -13.37 -17.95 -5.77
C ARG A 34 -12.27 -18.59 -4.93
N ALA A 35 -11.66 -19.67 -5.41
CA ALA A 35 -10.55 -20.35 -4.73
C ALA A 35 -9.38 -19.40 -4.47
N ARG A 36 -8.94 -18.63 -5.47
CA ARG A 36 -7.87 -17.63 -5.29
C ARG A 36 -8.21 -16.54 -4.28
N ARG A 37 -9.48 -16.16 -4.12
CA ARG A 37 -9.88 -15.19 -3.07
C ARG A 37 -9.88 -15.82 -1.69
N ALA A 38 -10.29 -17.08 -1.58
CA ALA A 38 -10.25 -17.81 -0.31
C ALA A 38 -8.80 -18.03 0.16
N LEU A 39 -7.89 -18.31 -0.77
CA LEU A 39 -6.46 -18.49 -0.49
C LEU A 39 -5.68 -17.19 -0.32
N HIS A 40 -6.28 -16.03 -0.64
CA HIS A 40 -5.61 -14.73 -0.58
C HIS A 40 -4.94 -14.40 0.78
N PRO A 41 -5.49 -14.77 1.95
CA PRO A 41 -4.81 -14.56 3.22
C PRO A 41 -3.51 -15.37 3.34
N LEU A 42 -3.50 -16.60 2.83
CA LEU A 42 -2.33 -17.47 2.83
C LEU A 42 -1.26 -16.97 1.85
N ASP A 43 -1.68 -16.59 0.64
CA ASP A 43 -0.79 -15.97 -0.36
C ASP A 43 -0.14 -14.69 0.19
N ASN A 44 -0.92 -13.87 0.92
CA ASN A 44 -0.41 -12.68 1.58
C ASN A 44 0.58 -13.01 2.70
N ALA A 45 0.32 -14.04 3.50
CA ALA A 45 1.21 -14.46 4.56
C ALA A 45 2.54 -14.98 3.99
N ALA A 46 2.47 -15.87 3.00
CA ALA A 46 3.63 -16.39 2.29
C ALA A 46 4.44 -15.26 1.64
N TYR A 47 3.78 -14.34 0.94
CA TYR A 47 4.42 -13.15 0.37
C TYR A 47 5.04 -12.25 1.45
N GLY A 48 4.36 -12.06 2.58
CA GLY A 48 4.85 -11.30 3.72
C GLY A 48 6.16 -11.87 4.27
N VAL A 49 6.22 -13.20 4.45
CA VAL A 49 7.44 -13.91 4.88
C VAL A 49 8.53 -13.76 3.83
N ALA A 50 8.25 -14.07 2.56
CA ALA A 50 9.23 -13.96 1.48
C ALA A 50 9.79 -12.53 1.37
N ARG A 51 8.93 -11.52 1.49
CA ARG A 51 9.34 -10.12 1.50
C ARG A 51 10.17 -9.77 2.73
N SER A 52 9.84 -10.29 3.90
CA SER A 52 10.60 -10.03 5.13
C SER A 52 12.00 -10.61 5.11
N LEU A 53 12.19 -11.72 4.39
CA LEU A 53 13.50 -12.34 4.18
C LEU A 53 14.33 -11.59 3.13
N ASN A 54 13.67 -11.12 2.07
CA ASN A 54 14.34 -10.50 0.92
C ASN A 54 14.51 -8.99 1.01
N THR A 55 13.86 -8.31 1.95
CA THR A 55 13.95 -6.85 2.09
C THR A 55 14.61 -6.45 3.40
N LYS A 56 15.47 -5.43 3.35
CA LYS A 56 16.10 -4.88 4.55
C LYS A 56 15.01 -4.34 5.48
N LYS A 57 15.11 -4.68 6.78
CA LYS A 57 14.21 -4.10 7.80
C LYS A 57 14.29 -2.58 7.73
N PRO A 58 13.16 -1.85 7.73
CA PRO A 58 13.20 -0.40 7.72
C PRO A 58 13.92 0.08 8.99
N GLN A 59 14.99 0.85 8.83
CA GLN A 59 15.64 1.49 9.97
C GLN A 59 14.65 2.47 10.61
N ARG A 60 14.42 2.29 11.92
CA ARG A 60 13.67 3.25 12.71
C ARG A 60 14.51 4.52 12.80
N LYS A 61 14.04 5.60 12.17
CA LYS A 61 14.69 6.91 12.28
C LYS A 61 14.49 7.44 13.70
N PRO A 62 15.53 8.03 14.32
CA PRO A 62 15.38 8.65 15.62
C PRO A 62 14.32 9.77 15.55
N SER A 63 13.57 9.92 16.63
CA SER A 63 12.62 11.02 16.80
C SER A 63 13.02 11.85 18.00
N TYR A 64 13.18 13.15 17.79
CA TYR A 64 13.60 14.09 18.81
C TYR A 64 12.38 14.84 19.35
N ARG A 65 12.30 14.96 20.67
CA ARG A 65 11.27 15.73 21.38
C ARG A 65 11.96 16.71 22.33
N HIS A 66 11.30 17.82 22.62
CA HIS A 66 11.79 18.84 23.54
C HIS A 66 10.60 19.49 24.26
N GLY A 67 10.84 19.99 25.48
CA GLY A 67 9.88 20.76 26.27
C GLY A 67 8.46 20.17 26.27
N THR A 68 7.49 21.06 26.04
CA THR A 68 6.05 20.74 25.93
C THR A 68 5.60 20.52 24.48
N CYS A 69 6.53 20.41 23.53
CA CYS A 69 6.21 20.25 22.12
C CYS A 69 5.62 18.85 21.84
N THR A 70 4.39 18.82 21.33
CA THR A 70 3.66 17.57 21.00
C THR A 70 4.14 16.92 19.70
N MET A 71 4.93 17.63 18.90
CA MET A 71 5.43 17.16 17.61
C MET A 71 6.73 16.37 17.75
N ARG A 72 6.89 15.32 16.94
CA ARG A 72 8.14 14.54 16.86
C ARG A 72 9.01 15.08 15.73
N HIS A 73 10.19 15.58 16.07
CA HIS A 73 11.16 16.10 15.11
C HIS A 73 12.02 14.97 14.55
N ARG A 74 12.43 15.09 13.28
CA ARG A 74 13.28 14.09 12.60
C ARG A 74 14.78 14.33 12.77
N SER A 75 15.18 15.51 13.24
CA SER A 75 16.57 15.90 13.49
C SER A 75 16.67 16.75 14.76
N PRO A 76 17.84 16.78 15.42
CA PRO A 76 18.07 17.62 16.60
C PRO A 76 18.00 19.12 16.24
N GLU A 77 18.49 19.51 15.06
CA GLU A 77 18.40 20.90 14.58
C GLU A 77 16.95 21.38 14.44
N ALA A 78 16.06 20.51 13.94
CA ALA A 78 14.65 20.85 13.79
C ALA A 78 13.92 20.93 15.13
N ALA A 79 14.39 20.20 16.15
CA ALA A 79 13.91 20.33 17.52
C ALA A 79 14.39 21.65 18.14
N ALA A 80 15.67 21.99 17.97
CA ALA A 80 16.26 23.22 18.51
C ALA A 80 15.67 24.51 17.88
N LYS A 81 15.31 24.46 16.60
CA LYS A 81 14.66 25.58 15.88
C LYS A 81 13.14 25.63 16.08
N CYS A 82 12.57 24.71 16.85
CA CYS A 82 11.12 24.69 17.05
C CYS A 82 10.69 25.90 17.88
N ARG A 83 9.66 26.63 17.41
CA ARG A 83 9.14 27.82 18.11
C ARG A 83 8.45 27.51 19.44
N ARG A 84 8.14 26.24 19.71
CA ARG A 84 7.57 25.76 20.97
C ARG A 84 8.65 25.20 21.91
N ALA A 85 9.90 25.63 21.73
CA ALA A 85 11.04 25.21 22.52
C ALA A 85 10.87 25.58 23.99
#